data_AF-A0A2T1DZC6-F1
#
_entry.id   AF-A0A2T1DZC6-F1
#
_cell.length_a   1.000
_cell.length_b   1.000
_cell.length_c   1.000
_cell.angle_alpha   90.00
_cell.angle_beta   90.00
_cell.angle_gamma   90.00
#
_symmetry.space_group_name_H-M   'P 1'
#
loop_
_entity.id
_entity.type
_entity.pdbx_description
1 polymer ?
#
loop_
_entity_poly.entity_id
_entity_poly.type
_entity_poly.pdbx_seq_one_letter_code
_entity_poly.pdbx_strand_id
1 'polypeptide(L)'
;MEAKSAGVKANGWRSLLSGAIVLSALTGVIVLQRSQLARPSMWQSDPKQAEQQEAVKLRLIKQLPTLGFSNLIADWTFLNFLQYYGDNDVRAKTGYALSPQYFDIITRLDPRFVDIYLFLSGSISYQLGDPQTAVKLMDRGTAALSPQVSPKAFQVWRFKGLDQLLLLGDVPASIHSHEMAEKWVQGTPYQALAPLFQQTAEFLRRDPNSVPVRFQAWMSIYYQAGAAHDKTTQARAKREILALGGQTRMQDGELTFFLPEPQRKDSKAQQ
;
A
#
# COMPACT_ATOMS: atom_id res chain seq x y z
N MET A 1 56.98 34.68 40.29
CA MET A 1 55.54 34.36 40.23
C MET A 1 55.18 34.08 38.79
N GLU A 2 55.27 32.83 38.34
CA GLU A 2 54.78 32.40 37.02
C GLU A 2 54.26 30.98 37.16
N ALA A 3 52.98 30.77 36.81
CA ALA A 3 52.44 29.53 36.25
C ALA A 3 50.96 29.74 35.89
N LYS A 4 50.70 30.11 34.63
CA LYS A 4 49.42 29.87 33.95
C LYS A 4 49.70 29.54 32.48
N SER A 5 49.59 28.27 32.12
CA SER A 5 48.65 27.79 31.08
C SER A 5 49.02 26.36 30.67
N ALA A 6 48.18 25.40 31.01
CA ALA A 6 48.26 24.02 30.51
C ALA A 6 46.85 23.41 30.50
N GLY A 7 45.93 24.02 29.74
CA GLY A 7 44.53 23.56 29.68
C GLY A 7 43.92 23.43 28.29
N VAL A 8 44.58 23.90 27.23
CA VAL A 8 43.92 24.07 25.91
C VAL A 8 44.20 22.93 24.92
N LYS A 9 45.24 22.10 25.11
CA LYS A 9 45.67 21.13 24.09
C LYS A 9 44.90 19.79 24.05
N ALA A 10 44.26 19.38 25.14
CA ALA A 10 43.64 18.05 25.24
C ALA A 10 42.31 17.89 24.47
N ASN A 11 41.55 18.97 24.28
CA ASN A 11 40.26 18.94 23.55
C ASN A 11 40.44 19.00 22.02
N GLY A 12 41.50 19.64 21.53
CA GLY A 12 41.78 19.76 20.08
C GLY A 12 41.98 18.40 19.42
N TRP A 13 42.79 17.53 20.02
CA TRP A 13 43.05 16.19 19.49
C TRP A 13 41.83 15.27 19.49
N ARG A 14 40.96 15.35 20.51
CA ARG A 14 39.69 14.61 20.52
C ARG A 14 38.73 15.09 19.43
N SER A 15 38.67 16.40 19.18
CA SER A 15 37.86 16.95 18.08
C SER A 15 38.40 16.58 16.70
N LEU A 16 39.73 16.56 16.53
CA LEU A 16 40.40 16.18 15.27
C LEU A 16 40.27 14.68 14.99
N LEU A 17 40.42 13.84 16.02
CA LEU A 17 40.17 12.40 15.93
C LEU A 17 38.71 12.10 15.59
N SER A 18 37.76 12.78 16.22
CA SER A 18 36.32 12.63 15.92
C SER A 18 36.00 13.09 14.50
N GLY A 19 36.57 14.21 14.05
CA GLY A 19 36.43 14.70 12.68
C GLY A 19 37.01 13.73 11.64
N ALA A 20 38.18 13.14 11.91
CA ALA A 20 38.80 12.15 11.04
C ALA A 20 38.00 10.84 10.93
N ILE A 21 37.37 10.39 12.03
CA ILE A 21 36.47 9.22 12.03
C ILE A 21 35.22 9.50 11.20
N VAL A 22 34.60 10.67 11.36
CA VAL A 22 33.43 11.06 10.55
C VAL A 22 33.80 11.15 9.07
N LEU A 23 34.94 11.77 8.74
CA LEU A 23 35.40 11.90 7.34
C LEU A 23 35.70 10.53 6.71
N SER A 24 36.37 9.64 7.44
CA SER A 24 36.69 8.29 6.94
C SER A 24 35.43 7.43 6.79
N ALA A 25 34.47 7.54 7.71
CA ALA A 25 33.17 6.88 7.57
C ALA A 25 32.40 7.41 6.35
N LEU A 26 32.33 8.73 6.15
CA LEU A 26 31.69 9.34 4.99
C LEU A 26 32.38 8.94 3.67
N THR A 27 33.71 8.91 3.65
CA THR A 27 34.48 8.50 2.48
C THR A 27 34.26 7.03 2.17
N GLY A 28 34.24 6.16 3.19
CA GLY A 28 33.90 4.74 3.04
C GLY A 28 32.49 4.54 2.49
N VAL A 29 31.50 5.29 2.98
CA VAL A 29 30.13 5.28 2.46
C VAL A 29 30.10 5.72 0.99
N ILE A 30 30.77 6.81 0.62
CA ILE A 30 30.81 7.33 -0.76
C ILE A 30 31.45 6.31 -1.73
N VAL A 31 32.55 5.69 -1.33
CA VAL A 31 33.23 4.68 -2.16
C VAL A 31 32.36 3.43 -2.34
N LEU A 32 31.73 2.94 -1.27
CA LEU A 32 30.82 1.81 -1.33
C LEU A 32 29.58 2.11 -2.18
N GLN A 33 28.99 3.29 -2.02
CA GLN A 33 27.84 3.74 -2.80
C GLN A 33 28.17 3.85 -4.30
N ARG A 34 29.32 4.43 -4.67
CA ARG A 34 29.75 4.48 -6.09
C ARG A 34 29.93 3.09 -6.70
N SER A 35 30.50 2.15 -5.95
CA SER A 35 30.71 0.78 -6.44
C SER A 35 29.40 0.00 -6.65
N GLN A 36 28.37 0.30 -5.85
CA GLN A 36 27.03 -0.28 -5.99
C GLN A 36 26.24 0.37 -7.14
N LEU A 37 26.33 1.70 -7.29
CA LEU A 37 25.65 2.44 -8.37
C LEU A 37 26.22 2.12 -9.77
N ALA A 38 27.49 1.71 -9.85
CA ALA A 38 28.12 1.29 -11.11
C ALA A 38 27.73 -0.13 -11.56
N ARG A 39 27.09 -0.93 -10.69
CA ARG A 39 26.63 -2.28 -11.04
C ARG A 39 25.22 -2.18 -11.63
N PRO A 40 24.93 -2.90 -12.73
CA PRO A 40 23.56 -3.05 -13.21
C PRO A 40 22.68 -3.55 -12.06
N SER A 41 21.50 -2.96 -11.93
CA SER A 41 20.53 -3.39 -10.91
C SER A 41 20.26 -4.88 -11.06
N MET A 42 20.40 -5.67 -9.99
CA MET A 42 20.10 -7.10 -10.02
C MET A 42 18.64 -7.35 -10.44
N TRP A 43 17.75 -6.39 -10.15
CA TRP A 43 16.38 -6.40 -10.61
C TRP A 43 16.27 -6.51 -12.14
N GLN A 44 17.21 -5.93 -12.89
CA GLN A 44 17.21 -5.98 -14.35
C GLN A 44 17.87 -7.25 -14.90
N SER A 45 18.95 -7.73 -14.27
CA SER A 45 19.70 -8.90 -14.75
C SER A 45 19.07 -10.24 -14.33
N ASP A 46 18.66 -10.38 -13.07
CA ASP A 46 17.94 -11.54 -12.53
C ASP A 46 16.82 -11.08 -11.55
N PRO A 47 15.66 -10.68 -12.08
CA PRO A 47 14.53 -10.20 -11.29
C PRO A 47 14.07 -11.18 -10.20
N LYS A 48 14.10 -12.49 -10.48
CA LYS A 48 13.61 -13.50 -9.52
C LYS A 48 14.58 -13.66 -8.36
N GLN A 49 15.88 -13.68 -8.65
CA GLN A 49 16.88 -13.70 -7.60
C GLN A 49 16.84 -12.40 -6.76
N ALA A 50 16.65 -11.25 -7.41
CA ALA A 50 16.51 -9.97 -6.72
C ALA A 50 15.30 -9.96 -5.77
N GLU A 51 14.15 -10.48 -6.21
CA GLU A 51 12.95 -10.60 -5.36
C GLU A 51 13.21 -11.50 -4.13
N GLN A 52 13.89 -12.63 -4.30
CA GLN A 52 14.23 -13.52 -3.20
C GLN A 52 15.16 -12.85 -2.18
N GLN A 53 16.15 -12.10 -2.65
CA GLN A 53 17.06 -11.35 -1.78
C GLN A 53 16.32 -10.23 -1.02
N GLU A 54 15.43 -9.51 -1.70
CA GLU A 54 14.60 -8.50 -1.04
C GLU A 54 13.69 -9.13 0.00
N ALA A 55 13.08 -10.29 -0.28
CA ALA A 55 12.29 -11.03 0.70
C ALA A 55 13.09 -11.38 1.97
N VAL A 56 14.35 -11.81 1.82
CA VAL A 56 15.24 -12.07 2.96
C VAL A 56 15.55 -10.78 3.73
N LYS A 57 15.87 -9.69 3.04
CA LYS A 57 16.10 -8.38 3.64
C LYS A 57 14.89 -7.90 4.44
N LEU A 58 13.68 -8.02 3.89
CA LEU A 58 12.44 -7.65 4.59
C LEU A 58 12.22 -8.50 5.84
N ARG A 59 12.48 -9.82 5.79
CA ARG A 59 12.42 -10.69 6.99
C ARG A 59 13.40 -10.26 8.08
N LEU A 60 14.61 -9.83 7.71
CA LEU A 60 15.61 -9.34 8.66
C LEU A 60 15.17 -8.01 9.29
N ILE A 61 14.78 -7.02 8.47
CA ILE A 61 14.25 -5.73 8.97
C ILE A 61 13.07 -5.97 9.91
N LYS A 62 12.25 -6.99 9.62
CA LYS A 62 11.11 -7.34 10.44
C LYS A 62 11.49 -7.78 11.86
N GLN A 63 12.68 -8.33 12.07
CA GLN A 63 13.12 -8.92 13.35
C GLN A 63 14.11 -8.03 14.12
N LEU A 64 14.75 -7.07 13.46
CA LEU A 64 15.78 -6.23 14.09
C LEU A 64 15.18 -5.21 15.09
N PRO A 65 15.87 -4.96 16.22
CA PRO A 65 15.49 -3.86 17.09
C PRO A 65 15.68 -2.53 16.37
N THR A 66 14.74 -1.60 16.56
CA THR A 66 14.76 -0.28 15.91
C THR A 66 15.70 0.71 16.60
N LEU A 67 16.09 0.42 17.85
CA LEU A 67 16.94 1.27 18.70
C LEU A 67 16.42 2.72 18.79
N GLY A 68 15.10 2.92 18.71
CA GLY A 68 14.45 4.24 18.76
C GLY A 68 14.21 4.90 17.40
N PHE A 69 14.65 4.29 16.29
CA PHE A 69 14.56 4.85 14.93
C PHE A 69 13.46 4.20 14.07
N SER A 70 12.32 3.83 14.66
CA SER A 70 11.29 3.06 13.94
C SER A 70 10.73 3.80 12.73
N ASN A 71 10.45 5.09 12.85
CA ASN A 71 10.00 5.95 11.76
C ASN A 71 11.01 6.07 10.62
N LEU A 72 12.30 6.26 10.93
CA LEU A 72 13.35 6.32 9.90
C LEU A 72 13.46 4.99 9.12
N ILE A 73 13.34 3.86 9.82
CA ILE A 73 13.34 2.54 9.17
C ILE A 73 12.07 2.36 8.33
N ALA A 74 10.91 2.87 8.79
CA ALA A 74 9.66 2.86 8.05
C ALA A 74 9.79 3.66 6.74
N ASP A 75 10.32 4.88 6.80
CA ASP A 75 10.57 5.76 5.65
C ASP A 75 11.51 5.09 4.63
N TRP A 76 12.63 4.54 5.11
CA TRP A 76 13.57 3.81 4.27
C TRP A 76 12.92 2.58 3.62
N THR A 77 12.11 1.85 4.37
CA THR A 77 11.37 0.69 3.86
C THR A 77 10.35 1.11 2.79
N PHE A 78 9.70 2.27 2.95
CA PHE A 78 8.80 2.82 1.95
C PHE A 78 9.54 3.25 0.66
N LEU A 79 10.74 3.83 0.75
CA LEU A 79 11.55 4.13 -0.43
C LEU A 79 11.96 2.86 -1.20
N ASN A 80 12.24 1.77 -0.50
CA ASN A 80 12.50 0.47 -1.13
C ASN A 80 11.22 -0.09 -1.78
N PHE A 81 10.07 0.07 -1.12
CA PHE A 81 8.78 -0.27 -1.73
C PHE A 81 8.54 0.50 -3.03
N LEU A 82 8.80 1.81 -3.07
CA LEU A 82 8.61 2.60 -4.29
C LEU A 82 9.49 2.11 -5.45
N GLN A 83 10.73 1.71 -5.16
CA GLN A 83 11.62 1.12 -6.17
C GLN A 83 11.12 -0.25 -6.63
N TYR A 84 10.72 -1.12 -5.70
CA TYR A 84 10.14 -2.42 -6.01
C TYR A 84 8.84 -2.31 -6.83
N TYR A 85 7.97 -1.37 -6.46
CA TYR A 85 6.65 -1.18 -7.07
C TYR A 85 6.74 -0.48 -8.43
N GLY A 86 7.64 0.50 -8.56
CA GLY A 86 7.69 1.44 -9.69
C GLY A 86 8.43 0.96 -10.94
N ASP A 87 9.22 -0.12 -10.85
CA ASP A 87 9.92 -0.68 -12.01
C ASP A 87 9.02 -1.64 -12.79
N ASN A 88 8.31 -1.11 -13.81
CA ASN A 88 7.31 -1.86 -14.58
C ASN A 88 7.89 -3.07 -15.32
N ASP A 89 9.11 -2.97 -15.86
CA ASP A 89 9.74 -4.04 -16.65
C ASP A 89 10.12 -5.23 -15.76
N VAL A 90 10.62 -4.92 -14.58
CA VAL A 90 10.94 -5.92 -13.55
C VAL A 90 9.67 -6.53 -12.99
N ARG A 91 8.68 -5.69 -12.69
CA ARG A 91 7.36 -6.08 -12.19
C ARG A 91 6.58 -6.98 -13.13
N ALA A 92 6.74 -6.86 -14.44
CA ALA A 92 6.16 -7.80 -15.40
C ALA A 92 6.68 -9.25 -15.20
N LYS A 93 7.80 -9.41 -14.49
CA LYS A 93 8.46 -10.69 -14.22
C LYS A 93 8.29 -11.18 -12.78
N THR A 94 8.18 -10.26 -11.82
CA THR A 94 8.11 -10.56 -10.37
C THR A 94 6.72 -10.35 -9.77
N GLY A 95 5.89 -9.50 -10.37
CA GLY A 95 4.57 -9.16 -9.83
C GLY A 95 4.65 -8.32 -8.55
N TYR A 96 3.69 -8.54 -7.65
CA TYR A 96 3.48 -7.73 -6.44
C TYR A 96 3.59 -8.53 -5.13
N ALA A 97 4.23 -9.70 -5.16
CA ALA A 97 4.24 -10.66 -4.06
C ALA A 97 4.83 -10.12 -2.74
N LEU A 98 5.72 -9.10 -2.80
CA LEU A 98 6.33 -8.50 -1.61
C LEU A 98 5.53 -7.33 -1.02
N SER A 99 4.52 -6.81 -1.72
CA SER A 99 3.70 -5.68 -1.25
C SER A 99 3.12 -5.89 0.16
N PRO A 100 2.58 -7.07 0.53
CA PRO A 100 2.14 -7.33 1.91
C PRO A 100 3.24 -7.21 2.97
N GLN A 101 4.47 -7.64 2.66
CA GLN A 101 5.58 -7.56 3.60
C GLN A 101 6.04 -6.12 3.82
N TYR A 102 6.09 -5.32 2.75
CA TYR A 102 6.35 -3.89 2.86
C TYR A 102 5.30 -3.20 3.72
N PHE A 103 4.02 -3.42 3.43
CA PHE A 103 2.94 -2.77 4.17
C PHE A 103 2.93 -3.20 5.65
N ASP A 104 3.15 -4.49 5.94
CA ASP A 104 3.29 -5.00 7.31
C ASP A 104 4.45 -4.36 8.07
N ILE A 105 5.64 -4.29 7.47
CA ILE A 105 6.82 -3.72 8.14
C ILE A 105 6.60 -2.24 8.42
N ILE A 106 6.19 -1.47 7.40
CA ILE A 106 6.06 -0.02 7.51
C ILE A 106 5.01 0.35 8.57
N THR A 107 3.81 -0.24 8.51
CA THR A 107 2.75 0.09 9.48
C THR A 107 3.01 -0.39 10.89
N ARG A 108 3.82 -1.43 11.07
CA ARG A 108 4.21 -1.86 12.41
C ARG A 108 5.24 -0.91 13.02
N LEU A 109 6.09 -0.30 12.20
CA LEU A 109 7.13 0.63 12.63
C LEU A 109 6.61 2.06 12.80
N ASP A 110 5.76 2.51 11.88
CA ASP A 110 5.07 3.79 11.95
C ASP A 110 3.66 3.70 11.35
N PRO A 111 2.65 3.29 12.15
CA PRO A 111 1.27 3.23 11.67
C PRO A 111 0.67 4.62 11.38
N ARG A 112 1.32 5.71 11.80
CA ARG A 112 0.82 7.09 11.66
C ARG A 112 1.23 7.74 10.35
N PHE A 113 2.02 7.06 9.53
CA PHE A 113 2.42 7.56 8.22
C PHE A 113 1.22 7.50 7.26
N VAL A 114 0.40 8.56 7.22
CA VAL A 114 -0.90 8.53 6.51
C VAL A 114 -0.75 8.41 4.99
N ASP A 115 0.15 9.21 4.41
CA ASP A 115 0.21 9.40 2.96
C ASP A 115 0.61 8.13 2.19
N ILE A 116 1.22 7.14 2.85
CA ILE A 116 1.65 5.87 2.24
C ILE A 116 0.53 4.84 2.08
N TYR A 117 -0.56 4.96 2.86
CA TYR A 117 -1.61 3.92 2.91
C TYR A 117 -2.27 3.71 1.55
N LEU A 118 -2.46 4.77 0.76
CA LEU A 118 -3.01 4.67 -0.60
C LEU A 118 -2.15 3.76 -1.49
N PHE A 119 -0.84 4.00 -1.51
CA PHE A 119 0.09 3.26 -2.37
C PHE A 119 0.20 1.80 -1.95
N LEU A 120 0.33 1.57 -0.64
CA LEU A 120 0.49 0.23 -0.10
C LEU A 120 -0.80 -0.60 -0.22
N SER A 121 -1.95 -0.05 0.14
CA SER A 121 -3.24 -0.74 0.00
C SER A 121 -3.52 -1.07 -1.47
N GLY A 122 -3.43 -0.10 -2.39
CA GLY A 122 -3.67 -0.33 -3.81
C GLY A 122 -2.73 -1.36 -4.44
N SER A 123 -1.47 -1.42 -3.99
CA SER A 123 -0.51 -2.44 -4.44
C SER A 123 -0.87 -3.87 -4.01
N ILE A 124 -1.74 -4.03 -3.01
CA ILE A 124 -2.21 -5.32 -2.53
C ILE A 124 -3.64 -5.58 -3.01
N SER A 125 -4.58 -4.70 -2.69
CA SER A 125 -6.00 -4.93 -2.94
C SER A 125 -6.31 -5.03 -4.43
N TYR A 126 -5.76 -4.11 -5.20
CA TYR A 126 -6.05 -3.99 -6.62
C TYR A 126 -5.02 -4.76 -7.46
N GLN A 127 -3.74 -4.48 -7.24
CA GLN A 127 -2.67 -5.00 -8.08
C GLN A 127 -2.33 -6.48 -7.84
N LEU A 128 -2.24 -6.90 -6.57
CA LEU A 128 -2.11 -8.32 -6.19
C LEU A 128 -3.49 -9.01 -6.11
N GLY A 129 -4.58 -8.25 -6.27
CA GLY A 129 -5.94 -8.73 -6.14
C GLY A 129 -6.27 -9.27 -4.76
N ASP A 130 -5.62 -8.81 -3.68
CA ASP A 130 -5.75 -9.34 -2.31
C ASP A 130 -6.33 -8.35 -1.28
N PRO A 131 -7.58 -7.89 -1.47
CA PRO A 131 -8.21 -6.85 -0.65
C PRO A 131 -8.33 -7.21 0.84
N GLN A 132 -8.48 -8.49 1.19
CA GLN A 132 -8.59 -8.92 2.59
C GLN A 132 -7.32 -8.56 3.38
N THR A 133 -6.15 -8.82 2.80
CA THR A 133 -4.87 -8.50 3.43
C THR A 133 -4.67 -7.00 3.55
N ALA A 134 -5.01 -6.23 2.50
CA ALA A 134 -4.93 -4.78 2.50
C ALA A 134 -5.78 -4.16 3.63
N VAL A 135 -7.06 -4.55 3.72
CA VAL A 135 -8.00 -4.08 4.76
C VAL A 135 -7.51 -4.42 6.16
N LYS A 136 -7.01 -5.65 6.38
CA LYS A 136 -6.46 -6.06 7.68
C LYS A 136 -5.23 -5.25 8.08
N LEU A 137 -4.36 -4.89 7.13
CA LEU A 137 -3.19 -4.06 7.43
C LEU A 137 -3.57 -2.59 7.70
N MET A 138 -4.64 -2.10 7.05
CA MET A 138 -5.20 -0.77 7.33
C MET A 138 -5.74 -0.62 8.75
N ASP A 139 -6.12 -1.72 9.42
CA ASP A 139 -6.58 -1.68 10.82
C ASP A 139 -5.56 -1.02 11.76
N ARG A 140 -4.25 -1.23 11.53
CA ARG A 140 -3.18 -0.61 12.33
C ARG A 140 -3.21 0.91 12.25
N GLY A 141 -3.43 1.44 11.04
CA GLY A 141 -3.56 2.87 10.83
C GLY A 141 -4.78 3.42 11.54
N THR A 142 -5.93 2.78 11.34
CA THR A 142 -7.18 3.22 11.99
C THR A 142 -7.15 3.13 13.52
N ALA A 143 -6.31 2.26 14.08
CA ALA A 143 -6.12 2.15 15.53
C ALA A 143 -5.14 3.18 16.12
N ALA A 144 -4.15 3.63 15.34
CA ALA A 144 -3.09 4.53 15.81
C ALA A 144 -3.29 6.01 15.43
N LEU A 145 -4.18 6.28 14.48
CA LEU A 145 -4.45 7.62 13.97
C LEU A 145 -5.70 8.23 14.59
N SER A 146 -5.74 9.57 14.54
CA SER A 146 -6.93 10.37 14.82
C SER A 146 -6.76 11.73 14.12
N PRO A 147 -7.81 12.56 14.04
CA PRO A 147 -7.71 13.92 13.50
C PRO A 147 -6.71 14.80 14.26
N GLN A 148 -6.47 14.52 15.55
CA GLN A 148 -5.50 15.24 16.38
C GLN A 148 -4.05 14.81 16.07
N VAL A 149 -3.84 13.55 15.68
CA VAL A 149 -2.53 13.05 15.25
C VAL A 149 -2.19 13.55 13.84
N SER A 150 -3.18 13.52 12.93
CA SER A 150 -3.04 14.06 11.58
C SER A 150 -4.40 14.48 11.03
N PRO A 151 -4.56 15.70 10.50
CA PRO A 151 -5.81 16.12 9.87
C PRO A 151 -6.17 15.29 8.63
N LYS A 152 -5.21 14.56 8.06
CA LYS A 152 -5.42 13.65 6.92
C LYS A 152 -5.82 12.24 7.33
N ALA A 153 -5.88 11.92 8.63
CA ALA A 153 -6.12 10.56 9.13
C ALA A 153 -7.37 9.88 8.52
N PHE A 154 -8.40 10.65 8.16
CA PHE A 154 -9.61 10.17 7.48
C PHE A 154 -9.31 9.38 6.19
N GLN A 155 -8.18 9.62 5.53
CA GLN A 155 -7.79 8.96 4.29
C GLN A 155 -7.68 7.45 4.45
N VAL A 156 -7.18 6.96 5.60
CA VAL A 156 -7.06 5.52 5.85
C VAL A 156 -8.44 4.86 5.89
N TRP A 157 -9.41 5.49 6.57
CA TRP A 157 -10.80 5.04 6.57
C TRP A 157 -11.42 5.09 5.17
N ARG A 158 -11.18 6.17 4.42
CA ARG A 158 -11.66 6.29 3.04
C ARG A 158 -11.16 5.13 2.16
N PHE A 159 -9.86 4.86 2.15
CA PHE A 159 -9.30 3.79 1.29
C PHE A 159 -9.75 2.40 1.76
N LYS A 160 -9.81 2.17 3.07
CA LYS A 160 -10.37 0.94 3.64
C LYS A 160 -11.82 0.71 3.22
N GLY A 161 -12.66 1.75 3.26
CA GLY A 161 -14.06 1.70 2.82
C GLY A 161 -14.22 1.40 1.33
N LEU A 162 -13.30 1.88 0.49
CA LEU A 162 -13.29 1.56 -0.94
C LEU A 162 -12.97 0.09 -1.19
N ASP A 163 -11.92 -0.45 -0.57
CA ASP A 163 -11.56 -1.87 -0.73
C ASP A 163 -12.69 -2.79 -0.22
N GLN A 164 -13.30 -2.44 0.92
CA GLN A 164 -14.44 -3.15 1.48
C GLN A 164 -15.64 -3.18 0.53
N LEU A 165 -15.96 -2.06 -0.12
CA LEU A 165 -17.08 -1.98 -1.05
C LEU A 165 -16.77 -2.64 -2.39
N LEU A 166 -15.71 -2.17 -3.05
CA LEU A 166 -15.43 -2.44 -4.46
C LEU A 166 -14.89 -3.84 -4.71
N LEU A 167 -14.19 -4.42 -3.73
CA LEU A 167 -13.50 -5.69 -3.91
C LEU A 167 -14.06 -6.77 -3.00
N LEU A 168 -14.31 -6.47 -1.72
CA LEU A 168 -14.88 -7.44 -0.77
C LEU A 168 -16.40 -7.55 -0.85
N GLY A 169 -17.10 -6.48 -1.24
CA GLY A 169 -18.56 -6.42 -1.13
C GLY A 169 -19.09 -6.39 0.30
N ASP A 170 -18.24 -6.02 1.24
CA ASP A 170 -18.59 -5.81 2.64
C ASP A 170 -19.22 -4.41 2.81
N VAL A 171 -20.49 -4.32 2.43
CA VAL A 171 -21.26 -3.07 2.48
C VAL A 171 -21.38 -2.53 3.91
N PRO A 172 -21.71 -3.34 4.95
CA PRO A 172 -21.76 -2.86 6.33
C PRO A 172 -20.43 -2.27 6.80
N ALA A 173 -19.30 -2.93 6.52
CA ALA A 173 -18.00 -2.41 6.92
C ALA A 173 -17.61 -1.16 6.12
N SER A 174 -17.99 -1.08 4.84
CA SER A 174 -17.78 0.14 4.05
C SER A 174 -18.58 1.32 4.61
N ILE A 175 -19.85 1.13 4.96
CA ILE A 175 -20.68 2.15 5.64
C ILE A 175 -19.95 2.67 6.89
N HIS A 176 -19.49 1.75 7.75
CA HIS A 176 -18.75 2.12 8.95
C HIS A 176 -17.49 2.92 8.64
N SER A 177 -16.71 2.50 7.65
CA SER A 177 -15.51 3.22 7.23
C SER A 177 -15.82 4.64 6.74
N HIS A 178 -16.93 4.85 6.01
CA HIS A 178 -17.34 6.18 5.56
C HIS A 178 -17.84 7.06 6.72
N GLU A 179 -18.60 6.51 7.67
CA GLU A 179 -18.99 7.22 8.91
C GLU A 179 -17.77 7.67 9.72
N MET A 180 -16.74 6.81 9.81
CA MET A 180 -15.50 7.15 10.49
C MET A 180 -14.71 8.24 9.75
N ALA A 181 -14.66 8.18 8.41
CA ALA A 181 -14.04 9.23 7.61
C ALA A 181 -14.77 10.57 7.75
N GLU A 182 -16.11 10.57 7.73
CA GLU A 182 -16.95 11.74 8.00
C GLU A 182 -16.61 12.35 9.37
N LYS A 183 -16.62 11.53 10.42
CA LYS A 183 -16.29 11.97 11.79
C LYS A 183 -14.88 12.56 11.86
N TRP A 184 -13.93 11.96 11.15
CA TRP A 184 -12.52 12.33 11.23
C TRP A 184 -12.15 13.58 10.42
N VAL A 185 -12.99 14.04 9.51
CA VAL A 185 -12.77 15.34 8.86
C VAL A 185 -13.32 16.52 9.65
N GLN A 186 -14.21 16.30 10.62
CA GLN A 186 -14.80 17.37 11.43
C GLN A 186 -13.73 18.13 12.23
N GLY A 187 -13.80 19.47 12.20
CA GLY A 187 -12.83 20.32 12.89
C GLY A 187 -11.42 20.32 12.27
N THR A 188 -11.26 19.76 11.07
CA THR A 188 -10.01 19.81 10.29
C THR A 188 -10.17 20.73 9.07
N PRO A 189 -9.07 21.09 8.37
CA PRO A 189 -9.16 21.78 7.08
C PRO A 189 -9.97 21.03 6.00
N TYR A 190 -10.29 19.75 6.21
CA TYR A 190 -11.02 18.89 5.28
C TYR A 190 -12.50 18.74 5.63
N GLN A 191 -13.06 19.50 6.57
CA GLN A 191 -14.46 19.33 7.01
C GLN A 191 -15.47 19.40 5.86
N ALA A 192 -15.15 20.12 4.79
CA ALA A 192 -15.99 20.23 3.60
C ALA A 192 -16.24 18.87 2.91
N LEU A 193 -15.45 17.84 3.22
CA LEU A 193 -15.66 16.46 2.75
C LEU A 193 -16.67 15.67 3.58
N ALA A 194 -17.11 16.16 4.75
CA ALA A 194 -18.05 15.43 5.59
C ALA A 194 -19.34 15.06 4.86
N PRO A 195 -20.01 15.98 4.11
CA PRO A 195 -21.22 15.63 3.37
C PRO A 195 -21.00 14.51 2.36
N LEU A 196 -19.83 14.45 1.71
CA LEU A 196 -19.50 13.39 0.75
C LEU A 196 -19.50 12.01 1.42
N PHE A 197 -18.84 11.90 2.58
CA PHE A 197 -18.75 10.63 3.30
C PHE A 197 -20.10 10.22 3.90
N GLN A 198 -20.82 11.16 4.48
CA GLN A 198 -22.17 10.94 5.01
C GLN A 198 -23.12 10.44 3.91
N GLN A 199 -23.18 11.15 2.77
CA GLN A 199 -24.06 10.79 1.65
C GLN A 199 -23.71 9.43 1.07
N THR A 200 -22.42 9.06 1.05
CA THR A 200 -21.99 7.73 0.60
C THR A 200 -22.50 6.64 1.55
N ALA A 201 -22.35 6.82 2.86
CA ALA A 201 -22.88 5.88 3.85
C ALA A 201 -24.42 5.76 3.75
N GLU A 202 -25.13 6.88 3.63
CA GLU A 202 -26.60 6.90 3.47
C GLU A 202 -27.06 6.26 2.16
N PHE A 203 -26.34 6.46 1.07
CA PHE A 203 -26.60 5.79 -0.19
C PHE A 203 -26.48 4.27 -0.02
N LEU A 204 -25.38 3.79 0.55
CA LEU A 204 -25.15 2.36 0.76
C LEU A 204 -26.17 1.71 1.72
N ARG A 205 -26.72 2.47 2.67
CA ARG A 205 -27.84 1.99 3.53
C ARG A 205 -29.14 1.82 2.75
N ARG A 206 -29.40 2.70 1.77
CA ARG A 206 -30.63 2.66 0.95
C ARG A 206 -30.54 1.65 -0.18
N ASP A 207 -29.38 1.61 -0.85
CA ASP A 207 -29.06 0.68 -1.92
C ASP A 207 -27.76 -0.05 -1.59
N PRO A 208 -27.85 -1.23 -0.94
CA PRO A 208 -26.68 -2.04 -0.63
C PRO A 208 -26.19 -2.82 -1.85
N ASN A 209 -26.83 -2.72 -3.01
CA ASN A 209 -26.43 -3.48 -4.19
C ASN A 209 -25.14 -2.92 -4.79
N SER A 210 -24.03 -3.56 -4.46
CA SER A 210 -22.69 -3.23 -4.99
C SER A 210 -22.29 -4.10 -6.19
N VAL A 211 -23.15 -4.99 -6.69
CA VAL A 211 -22.78 -5.95 -7.74
C VAL A 211 -22.23 -5.27 -9.00
N PRO A 212 -22.90 -4.24 -9.59
CA PRO A 212 -22.41 -3.64 -10.83
C PRO A 212 -21.02 -2.99 -10.67
N VAL A 213 -20.80 -2.27 -9.56
CA VAL A 213 -19.53 -1.58 -9.33
C VAL A 213 -18.39 -2.56 -9.00
N ARG A 214 -18.69 -3.62 -8.24
CA ARG A 214 -17.72 -4.69 -7.95
C ARG A 214 -17.35 -5.46 -9.20
N PHE A 215 -18.32 -5.73 -10.06
CA PHE A 215 -18.09 -6.38 -11.35
C PHE A 215 -17.09 -5.58 -12.19
N GLN A 216 -17.28 -4.26 -12.30
CA GLN A 216 -16.34 -3.37 -12.99
C GLN A 216 -14.95 -3.34 -12.33
N ALA A 217 -14.89 -3.29 -11.01
CA ALA A 217 -13.62 -3.29 -10.28
C ALA A 217 -12.81 -4.57 -10.55
N TRP A 218 -13.45 -5.75 -10.45
CA TRP A 218 -12.79 -7.02 -10.71
C TRP A 218 -12.45 -7.24 -12.19
N MET A 219 -13.27 -6.73 -13.12
CA MET A 219 -12.88 -6.71 -14.54
C MET A 219 -11.60 -5.92 -14.77
N SER A 220 -11.47 -4.74 -14.14
CA SER A 220 -10.28 -3.92 -14.27
C SER A 220 -9.02 -4.67 -13.81
N ILE A 221 -9.10 -5.34 -12.66
CA ILE A 221 -8.03 -6.22 -12.16
C ILE A 221 -7.75 -7.37 -13.13
N TYR A 222 -8.78 -8.03 -13.67
CA TYR A 222 -8.61 -9.14 -14.61
C TYR A 222 -7.81 -8.74 -15.85
N TYR A 223 -8.20 -7.64 -16.50
CA TYR A 223 -7.56 -7.16 -17.72
C TYR A 223 -6.14 -6.69 -17.46
N GLN A 224 -5.93 -5.97 -16.36
CA GLN A 224 -4.61 -5.51 -15.97
C GLN A 224 -3.67 -6.68 -15.63
N ALA A 225 -4.13 -7.67 -14.86
CA ALA A 225 -3.35 -8.86 -14.55
C ALA A 225 -3.01 -9.65 -15.83
N GLY A 226 -3.94 -9.71 -16.78
CA GLY A 226 -3.69 -10.30 -18.11
C GLY A 226 -2.59 -9.59 -18.88
N ALA A 227 -2.64 -8.26 -18.95
CA ALA A 227 -1.61 -7.44 -19.59
C ALA A 227 -0.23 -7.57 -18.90
N ALA A 228 -0.22 -7.81 -17.59
CA ALA A 228 0.99 -8.07 -16.80
C ALA A 228 1.44 -9.54 -16.80
N HIS A 229 0.74 -10.43 -17.51
CA HIS A 229 0.96 -11.88 -17.50
C HIS A 229 0.88 -12.54 -16.09
N ASP A 230 0.18 -11.92 -15.15
CA ASP A 230 -0.08 -12.47 -13.81
C ASP A 230 -1.29 -13.41 -13.84
N LYS A 231 -1.00 -14.67 -14.13
CA LYS A 231 -2.03 -15.72 -14.21
C LYS A 231 -2.76 -15.97 -12.89
N THR A 232 -2.10 -15.76 -11.75
CA THR A 232 -2.68 -16.03 -10.44
C THR A 232 -3.74 -14.99 -10.10
N THR A 233 -3.38 -13.70 -10.22
CA THR A 233 -4.31 -12.59 -9.99
C THR A 233 -5.42 -12.59 -11.03
N GLN A 234 -5.10 -12.85 -12.30
CA GLN A 234 -6.12 -12.95 -13.35
C GLN A 234 -7.13 -14.08 -13.09
N ALA A 235 -6.66 -15.27 -12.69
CA ALA A 235 -7.55 -16.38 -12.37
C ALA A 235 -8.44 -16.08 -11.15
N ARG A 236 -7.89 -15.41 -10.13
CA ARG A 236 -8.67 -14.94 -8.98
C ARG A 236 -9.74 -13.95 -9.40
N ALA A 237 -9.38 -12.89 -10.13
CA ALA A 237 -10.32 -11.88 -10.61
C ALA A 237 -11.45 -12.51 -11.44
N LYS A 238 -11.12 -13.47 -12.31
CA LYS A 238 -12.14 -14.24 -13.05
C LYS A 238 -13.13 -14.94 -12.12
N ARG A 239 -12.66 -15.59 -11.04
CA ARG A 239 -13.57 -16.26 -10.08
C ARG A 239 -14.50 -15.26 -9.41
N GLU A 240 -13.99 -14.10 -9.01
CA GLU A 240 -14.80 -13.04 -8.38
C GLU A 240 -15.85 -12.48 -9.35
N ILE A 241 -15.48 -12.24 -10.61
CA ILE A 241 -16.42 -11.79 -11.67
C ILE A 241 -17.56 -12.81 -11.85
N LEU A 242 -17.24 -14.10 -11.93
CA LEU A 242 -18.24 -15.15 -12.10
C LEU A 242 -19.13 -15.30 -10.84
N ALA A 243 -18.55 -15.15 -9.64
CA ALA A 243 -19.30 -15.18 -8.38
C ALA A 243 -20.30 -14.03 -8.25
N LEU A 244 -20.05 -12.90 -8.92
CA LEU A 244 -20.97 -11.77 -9.01
C LEU A 244 -22.11 -11.99 -10.03
N GLY A 245 -22.20 -13.16 -10.65
CA GLY A 245 -23.17 -13.45 -11.71
C GLY A 245 -22.70 -13.01 -13.11
N GLY A 246 -21.43 -12.60 -13.23
CA GLY A 246 -20.81 -12.33 -14.52
C GLY A 246 -20.80 -13.58 -15.39
N GLN A 247 -21.04 -13.38 -16.69
CA GLN A 247 -20.97 -14.43 -17.70
C GLN A 247 -19.89 -14.12 -18.71
N THR A 248 -19.38 -15.15 -19.37
CA THR A 248 -18.34 -15.03 -20.40
C THR A 248 -18.92 -15.13 -21.80
N ARG A 249 -18.40 -14.33 -22.72
CA ARG A 249 -18.64 -14.47 -24.17
C ARG A 249 -17.31 -14.38 -24.90
N MET A 250 -17.18 -15.12 -26.00
CA MET A 250 -16.09 -14.89 -26.96
C MET A 250 -16.51 -13.77 -27.89
N GLN A 251 -15.74 -12.68 -27.94
CA GLN A 251 -15.93 -11.57 -28.85
C GLN A 251 -14.59 -11.28 -29.52
N ASP A 252 -14.54 -11.29 -30.85
CA ASP A 252 -13.33 -11.06 -31.65
C ASP A 252 -12.13 -11.94 -31.27
N GLY A 253 -12.40 -13.17 -30.80
CA GLY A 253 -11.37 -14.12 -30.34
C GLY A 253 -10.90 -13.89 -28.90
N GLU A 254 -11.41 -12.87 -28.21
CA GLU A 254 -11.11 -12.57 -26.82
C GLU A 254 -12.26 -12.95 -25.88
N LEU A 255 -11.89 -13.35 -24.65
CA LEU A 255 -12.86 -13.62 -23.59
C LEU A 255 -13.32 -12.28 -22.98
N THR A 256 -14.60 -11.97 -23.14
CA THR A 256 -15.25 -10.79 -22.54
C THR A 256 -16.21 -11.22 -21.44
N PHE A 257 -16.43 -10.32 -20.48
CA PHE A 257 -17.39 -10.51 -19.38
C PHE A 257 -18.54 -9.55 -19.51
N PHE A 258 -19.75 -10.01 -19.18
CA PHE A 258 -20.93 -9.16 -19.08
C PHE A 258 -21.77 -9.57 -17.87
N LEU A 259 -22.50 -8.62 -17.29
CA LEU A 259 -23.49 -8.89 -16.26
C LEU A 259 -24.87 -9.03 -16.92
N PRO A 260 -25.55 -10.18 -16.81
CA PRO A 260 -26.90 -10.33 -17.35
C PRO A 260 -27.86 -9.34 -16.68
N GLU A 261 -28.83 -8.83 -17.43
CA GLU A 261 -29.92 -8.08 -16.80
C GLU A 261 -30.65 -9.00 -15.80
N PRO A 262 -31.02 -8.51 -14.61
CA PRO A 262 -31.83 -9.28 -13.70
C PRO A 262 -33.13 -9.65 -14.43
N GLN A 263 -33.36 -10.95 -14.60
CA GLN A 263 -34.60 -11.45 -15.22
C GLN A 263 -35.77 -10.83 -14.45
N ARG A 264 -36.49 -9.90 -15.07
CA ARG A 264 -37.85 -9.56 -14.61
C ARG A 264 -38.56 -10.89 -14.58
N LYS A 265 -38.96 -11.35 -13.39
CA LYS A 265 -39.97 -12.41 -13.30
C LYS A 265 -41.18 -11.84 -14.01
N ASP A 266 -41.40 -12.27 -15.24
CA ASP A 266 -42.62 -11.95 -15.96
C ASP A 266 -43.77 -12.35 -15.05
N SER A 267 -44.52 -11.34 -14.60
CA SER A 267 -45.80 -11.50 -13.97
C SER A 267 -46.74 -12.17 -14.97
N LYS A 268 -46.64 -13.48 -15.12
CA LYS A 268 -47.72 -14.30 -15.64
C LYS A 268 -48.79 -14.38 -14.56
N ALA A 269 -49.57 -13.31 -14.46
CA ALA A 269 -50.91 -13.34 -13.90
C ALA A 269 -51.68 -12.13 -14.45
N GLN A 270 -52.85 -12.42 -15.03
CA GLN A 270 -53.89 -11.51 -15.51
C GLN A 270 -53.72 -11.02 -16.96
N GLN A 271 -54.19 -11.86 -17.90
CA GLN A 271 -55.53 -11.70 -18.49
C GLN A 271 -56.06 -13.06 -18.95
#